data_AF-A0A9E0TR11-F1
#
_entry.id   AF-A0A9E0TR11-F1
#
_cell.length_a   1.000
_cell.length_b   1.000
_cell.length_c   1.000
_cell.angle_alpha   90.00
_cell.angle_beta   90.00
_cell.angle_gamma   90.00
#
_symmetry.space_group_name_H-M   'P 1'
#
loop_
_entity.id
_entity.type
_entity.pdbx_description
1 polymer ?
#
loop_
_entity_poly.entity_id
_entity_poly.type
_entity_poly.pdbx_seq_one_letter_code
_entity_poly.pdbx_strand_id
1 'polypeptide(L)'
;MTDQIGDSSISPKDREIYKQDFNEAVNLFQQSLAAYEKSQIQAQKNKFKDVMDKCQQVIHETIRSAIKKESAKQLQQFDKDYQNFIANDNPQTYQQLNTDLETFKKTS
;
A
#
# COMPACT_ATOMS: atom_id res chain seq x y z
N MET A 1 -23.95 29.04 16.39
CA MET A 1 -24.15 28.24 15.16
C MET A 1 -23.04 27.22 15.15
N THR A 2 -23.33 26.02 15.63
CA THR A 2 -22.38 24.90 15.68
C THR A 2 -22.55 24.13 14.38
N ASP A 3 -21.57 24.26 13.49
CA ASP A 3 -21.48 23.42 12.30
C ASP A 3 -21.51 21.96 12.73
N GLN A 4 -22.61 21.29 12.40
CA GLN A 4 -22.72 19.84 12.50
C GLN A 4 -21.64 19.27 11.59
N ILE A 5 -20.65 18.62 12.21
CA ILE A 5 -19.65 17.79 11.56
C ILE A 5 -20.44 16.76 10.76
N GLY A 6 -20.60 17.02 9.47
CA GLY A 6 -21.31 16.16 8.54
C GLY A 6 -20.71 14.78 8.61
N ASP A 7 -21.58 13.81 8.85
CA ASP A 7 -21.30 12.39 8.73
C ASP A 7 -20.74 12.12 7.33
N SER A 8 -19.42 12.20 7.18
CA SER A 8 -18.70 11.97 5.94
C SER A 8 -18.55 10.46 5.73
N SER A 9 -19.69 9.78 5.65
CA SER A 9 -19.78 8.38 5.27
C SER A 9 -19.63 8.30 3.75
N ILE A 10 -18.47 7.81 3.30
CA ILE A 10 -18.14 7.57 1.90
C ILE A 10 -19.25 6.72 1.27
N SER A 11 -19.71 7.09 0.07
CA SER A 11 -20.79 6.35 -0.58
C SER A 11 -20.36 4.91 -0.87
N PRO A 12 -21.29 3.93 -0.90
CA PRO A 12 -20.96 2.55 -1.24
C PRO A 12 -20.24 2.42 -2.60
N LYS A 13 -20.57 3.30 -3.56
CA LYS A 13 -19.94 3.34 -4.88
C LYS A 13 -18.49 3.82 -4.79
N ASP A 14 -18.24 4.88 -4.03
CA ASP A 14 -16.87 5.40 -3.86
C ASP A 14 -16.02 4.41 -3.07
N ARG A 15 -16.60 3.72 -2.08
CA ARG A 15 -15.93 2.63 -1.38
C ARG A 15 -15.48 1.51 -2.31
N GLU A 16 -16.29 1.13 -3.28
CA GLU A 16 -15.93 0.10 -4.26
C GLU A 16 -14.78 0.56 -5.17
N ILE A 17 -14.80 1.82 -5.60
CA ILE A 17 -13.70 2.42 -6.37
C ILE A 17 -12.40 2.40 -5.56
N TYR A 18 -12.43 2.88 -4.30
CA TYR A 18 -11.26 2.86 -3.44
C TYR A 18 -10.74 1.44 -3.18
N LYS A 19 -11.63 0.45 -3.10
CA LYS A 19 -11.25 -0.96 -2.98
C LYS A 19 -10.58 -1.50 -4.24
N GLN A 20 -11.07 -1.10 -5.43
CA GLN A 20 -10.44 -1.45 -6.70
C GLN A 20 -9.05 -0.82 -6.82
N ASP A 21 -8.94 0.50 -6.59
CA ASP A 21 -7.67 1.23 -6.61
C ASP A 21 -6.66 0.64 -5.63
N PHE A 22 -7.13 0.26 -4.43
CA PHE A 22 -6.31 -0.42 -3.44
C PHE A 22 -5.78 -1.77 -3.94
N ASN A 23 -6.67 -2.63 -4.45
CA ASN A 23 -6.27 -3.95 -4.94
C ASN A 23 -5.30 -3.86 -6.13
N GLU A 24 -5.54 -2.92 -7.05
CA GLU A 24 -4.63 -2.67 -8.17
C GLU A 24 -3.25 -2.18 -7.68
N ALA A 25 -3.24 -1.22 -6.75
CA ALA A 25 -2.00 -0.71 -6.17
C ALA A 25 -1.21 -1.82 -5.44
N VAL A 26 -1.89 -2.66 -4.66
CA VAL A 26 -1.26 -3.81 -4.00
C VAL A 26 -0.67 -4.79 -5.03
N ASN A 27 -1.42 -5.16 -6.06
CA ASN A 27 -0.95 -6.09 -7.08
C ASN A 27 0.25 -5.53 -7.86
N LEU A 28 0.22 -4.24 -8.19
CA LEU A 28 1.31 -3.58 -8.90
C LEU A 28 2.55 -3.43 -8.01
N PHE A 29 2.36 -3.15 -6.73
CA PHE A 29 3.43 -3.14 -5.74
C PHE A 29 4.11 -4.51 -5.66
N GLN A 30 3.36 -5.61 -5.50
CA GLN A 30 3.90 -6.97 -5.42
C GLN A 30 4.69 -7.35 -6.68
N GLN A 31 4.16 -7.03 -7.86
CA GLN A 31 4.85 -7.26 -9.13
C GLN A 31 6.15 -6.46 -9.23
N SER A 32 6.12 -5.19 -8.83
CA SER A 32 7.28 -4.30 -8.86
C SER A 32 8.35 -4.74 -7.86
N LEU A 33 7.93 -5.20 -6.67
CA LEU A 33 8.81 -5.74 -5.65
C LEU A 33 9.54 -7.00 -6.13
N ALA A 34 8.82 -7.93 -6.77
CA ALA A 34 9.41 -9.12 -7.37
C ALA A 34 10.36 -8.79 -8.53
N ALA A 35 10.05 -7.78 -9.33
CA ALA A 35 10.91 -7.32 -10.43
C ALA A 35 12.16 -6.59 -9.91
N TYR A 36 12.03 -5.82 -8.83
CA TYR A 36 13.13 -5.15 -8.13
C TYR A 36 14.14 -6.17 -7.62
N GLU A 37 13.69 -7.22 -6.92
CA GLU A 37 14.55 -8.27 -6.37
C GLU A 37 15.35 -9.00 -7.47
N LYS A 38 14.69 -9.30 -8.60
CA LYS A 38 15.31 -10.02 -9.73
C LYS A 38 16.27 -9.15 -10.53
N SER A 39 16.14 -7.83 -10.47
CA SER A 39 16.93 -6.93 -11.30
C SER A 39 18.36 -6.79 -10.77
N GLN A 40 19.33 -7.01 -11.65
CA GLN A 40 20.76 -6.79 -11.36
C GLN A 40 21.21 -5.36 -11.77
N ILE A 41 20.33 -4.59 -12.41
CA ILE A 41 20.66 -3.28 -12.97
C ILE A 41 20.07 -2.19 -12.07
N GLN A 42 20.94 -1.36 -11.47
CA GLN A 42 20.51 -0.31 -10.54
C GLN A 42 19.47 0.64 -11.14
N ALA A 43 19.63 1.02 -12.42
CA ALA A 43 18.67 1.88 -13.10
C ALA A 43 17.26 1.24 -13.23
N GLN A 44 17.18 -0.09 -13.31
CA GLN A 44 15.89 -0.79 -13.32
C GLN A 44 15.33 -0.92 -11.90
N LYS A 45 16.16 -1.24 -10.91
CA LYS A 45 15.78 -1.19 -9.49
C LYS A 45 15.15 0.15 -9.11
N ASN A 46 15.77 1.27 -9.52
CA ASN A 46 15.24 2.61 -9.25
C ASN A 46 13.86 2.81 -9.88
N LYS A 47 13.63 2.34 -11.12
CA LYS A 47 12.31 2.42 -11.76
C LYS A 47 11.25 1.62 -11.03
N PHE A 48 11.58 0.41 -10.57
CA PHE A 48 10.63 -0.40 -9.79
C PHE A 48 10.36 0.23 -8.42
N LYS A 49 11.37 0.84 -7.80
CA LYS A 49 11.19 1.64 -6.59
C LYS A 49 10.21 2.80 -6.81
N ASP A 50 10.34 3.56 -7.89
CA ASP A 50 9.42 4.65 -8.20
C ASP A 50 7.97 4.16 -8.35
N VAL A 51 7.77 2.97 -8.91
CA VAL A 51 6.43 2.35 -9.00
C VAL A 51 5.92 1.95 -7.62
N MET A 52 6.76 1.31 -6.79
CA MET A 52 6.41 0.93 -5.42
C MET A 52 6.06 2.15 -4.56
N ASP A 53 6.82 3.25 -4.67
CA ASP A 53 6.56 4.51 -3.97
C ASP A 53 5.18 5.09 -4.34
N LYS A 54 4.81 5.06 -5.63
CA LYS A 54 3.49 5.50 -6.09
C LYS A 54 2.37 4.58 -5.61
N CYS A 55 2.57 3.27 -5.64
CA CYS A 55 1.59 2.32 -5.14
C CYS A 55 1.36 2.50 -3.63
N GLN A 56 2.42 2.76 -2.86
CA GLN A 56 2.32 3.08 -1.45
C GLN A 56 1.47 4.32 -1.19
N GLN A 57 1.62 5.38 -2.00
CA GLN A 57 0.79 6.58 -1.90
C GLN A 57 -0.70 6.26 -2.15
N VAL A 58 -1.01 5.49 -3.19
CA VAL A 58 -2.40 5.09 -3.48
C VAL A 58 -2.98 4.22 -2.35
N ILE A 59 -2.19 3.29 -1.81
CA ILE A 59 -2.56 2.47 -0.64
C ILE A 59 -2.88 3.36 0.58
N HIS A 60 -2.08 4.39 0.84
CA HIS A 60 -2.32 5.36 1.91
C HIS A 60 -3.62 6.14 1.70
N GLU A 61 -3.81 6.68 0.50
CA GLU A 61 -4.96 7.51 0.16
C GLU A 61 -6.27 6.71 0.22
N THR A 62 -6.26 5.48 -0.29
CA THR A 62 -7.42 4.57 -0.26
C THR A 62 -7.74 4.09 1.16
N ILE A 63 -6.74 3.74 1.98
CA ILE A 63 -6.98 3.37 3.39
C ILE A 63 -7.53 4.56 4.19
N ARG A 64 -6.90 5.74 4.05
CA ARG A 64 -7.35 6.96 4.74
C ARG A 64 -8.77 7.35 4.35
N SER A 65 -9.13 7.14 3.08
CA SER A 65 -10.41 7.56 2.54
C SER A 65 -11.51 6.53 2.68
N ALA A 66 -11.24 5.22 2.75
CA ALA A 66 -12.29 4.21 2.59
C ALA A 66 -12.20 2.97 3.48
N ILE A 67 -11.00 2.59 3.92
CA ILE A 67 -10.77 1.29 4.56
C ILE A 67 -10.45 1.53 6.04
N LYS A 68 -11.48 1.41 6.88
CA LYS A 68 -11.50 1.33 8.36
C LYS A 68 -10.25 1.82 9.12
N LYS A 69 -10.46 2.66 10.15
CA LYS A 69 -9.42 3.11 11.11
C LYS A 69 -8.50 1.99 11.67
N GLU A 70 -8.98 0.75 11.79
CA GLU A 70 -8.18 -0.40 12.24
C GLU A 70 -7.02 -0.76 11.29
N SER A 71 -7.14 -0.45 10.00
CA SER A 71 -6.11 -0.67 8.97
C SER A 71 -4.92 0.29 9.07
N ALA A 72 -5.03 1.37 9.88
CA ALA A 72 -3.94 2.34 10.06
C ALA A 72 -2.70 1.74 10.74
N LYS A 73 -2.87 0.78 11.66
CA LYS A 73 -1.74 0.10 12.32
C LYS A 73 -0.99 -0.83 11.34
N GLN A 74 -1.74 -1.54 10.51
CA GLN A 74 -1.17 -2.38 9.46
C GLN A 74 -0.41 -1.52 8.44
N LEU A 75 -0.93 -0.31 8.15
CA LEU A 75 -0.30 0.62 7.22
C LEU A 75 1.04 1.13 7.75
N GLN A 76 1.09 1.46 9.04
CA GLN A 76 2.31 1.88 9.70
C GLN A 76 3.39 0.79 9.71
N GLN A 77 2.99 -0.48 9.89
CA GLN A 77 3.92 -1.60 9.84
C GLN A 77 4.44 -1.83 8.41
N PHE A 78 3.54 -1.82 7.42
CA PHE A 78 3.90 -1.91 6.01
C PHE A 78 4.90 -0.83 5.59
N ASP A 79 4.68 0.43 6.00
CA ASP A 79 5.59 1.53 5.71
C ASP A 79 6.98 1.29 6.29
N LYS A 80 7.03 0.83 7.54
CA LYS A 80 8.29 0.52 8.21
C LYS A 80 9.03 -0.59 7.49
N ASP A 81 8.34 -1.65 7.10
CA ASP A 81 8.96 -2.78 6.40
C ASP A 81 9.41 -2.40 4.99
N TYR A 82 8.68 -1.51 4.30
CA TYR A 82 9.08 -1.00 2.99
C TYR A 82 10.33 -0.12 3.08
N GLN A 83 10.37 0.81 4.04
CA GLN A 83 11.57 1.63 4.26
C GLN A 83 12.79 0.77 4.63
N ASN A 84 12.59 -0.26 5.47
CA ASN A 84 13.66 -1.19 5.82
C ASN A 84 14.13 -2.02 4.63
N PHE A 85 13.22 -2.46 3.76
CA PHE A 85 13.55 -3.18 2.53
C PHE A 85 14.40 -2.32 1.60
N ILE A 86 13.96 -1.10 1.30
CA ILE A 86 14.70 -0.19 0.41
C ILE A 86 16.08 0.19 0.98
N ALA A 87 16.18 0.36 2.30
CA ALA A 87 17.43 0.77 2.92
C ALA A 87 18.48 -0.36 3.02
N ASN A 88 18.03 -1.62 3.20
CA ASN A 88 18.92 -2.72 3.55
C ASN A 88 18.86 -3.91 2.58
N ASP A 89 18.04 -3.86 1.52
CA ASP A 89 17.71 -4.99 0.62
C ASP A 89 17.42 -6.29 1.42
N ASN A 90 16.74 -6.17 2.57
CA ASN A 90 16.58 -7.28 3.53
C ASN A 90 15.54 -8.32 3.02
N PRO A 91 15.93 -9.59 2.78
CA PRO A 91 15.01 -10.62 2.28
C PRO A 91 13.85 -10.95 3.22
N GLN A 92 14.02 -10.79 4.54
CA GLN A 92 12.93 -11.00 5.49
C GLN A 92 11.83 -9.94 5.35
N THR A 93 12.22 -8.70 5.04
CA THR A 93 11.26 -7.61 4.80
C THR A 93 10.47 -7.80 3.51
N TYR A 94 11.03 -8.48 2.51
CA TYR A 94 10.30 -8.86 1.28
C TYR A 94 9.13 -9.82 1.56
N GLN A 95 9.36 -10.86 2.37
CA GLN A 95 8.30 -11.82 2.72
C GLN A 95 7.23 -11.17 3.61
N GLN A 96 7.65 -10.30 4.53
CA GLN A 96 6.75 -9.56 5.40
C GLN A 96 5.85 -8.61 4.59
N LEU A 97 6.41 -7.85 3.65
CA LEU A 97 5.66 -6.96 2.76
C LEU A 97 4.58 -7.69 1.97
N ASN A 98 4.91 -8.85 1.39
CA ASN A 98 3.92 -9.65 0.67
C ASN A 98 2.81 -10.18 1.59
N THR A 99 3.15 -10.57 2.82
CA THR A 99 2.18 -11.06 3.81
C THR A 99 1.25 -9.96 4.29
N ASP A 100 1.79 -8.76 4.54
CA ASP A 100 1.01 -7.61 4.98
C ASP A 100 0.04 -7.18 3.88
N LEU A 101 0.49 -7.12 2.63
CA LEU A 101 -0.33 -6.81 1.46
C LEU A 101 -1.44 -7.82 1.20
N GLU A 102 -1.19 -9.12 1.41
CA GLU A 102 -2.24 -10.15 1.29
C GLU A 102 -3.23 -10.12 2.46
N THR A 103 -2.75 -9.83 3.67
CA THR A 103 -3.62 -9.58 4.83
C THR A 103 -4.57 -8.41 4.57
N PHE A 104 -4.02 -7.34 4.00
CA PHE A 104 -4.76 -6.15 3.59
C PHE A 104 -5.90 -6.46 2.62
N LYS A 105 -5.62 -7.22 1.55
CA LYS A 105 -6.63 -7.64 0.56
C LYS A 105 -7.76 -8.47 1.16
N LYS A 106 -7.49 -9.23 2.23
CA LYS A 106 -8.49 -10.07 2.92
C LYS A 106 -9.36 -9.30 3.90
N THR A 107 -8.88 -8.18 4.44
CA THR A 107 -9.60 -7.39 5.46
C THR A 107 -10.34 -6.17 4.89
N SER A 108 -10.00 -5.75 3.67
CA SER A 108 -10.71 -4.78 2.82
C SER A 108 -11.89 -5.38 2.07
#